data_AF-A0A2H0G2C4-F1
#
_entry.id   AF-A0A2H0G2C4-F1
#
_cell.length_a   1.000
_cell.length_b   1.000
_cell.length_c   1.000
_cell.angle_alpha   90.00
_cell.angle_beta   90.00
_cell.angle_gamma   90.00
#
_symmetry.space_group_name_H-M   'P 1'
#
loop_
_entity.id
_entity.type
_entity.pdbx_description
1 polymer ?
#
loop_
_entity_poly.entity_id
_entity_poly.type
_entity_poly.pdbx_seq_one_letter_code
_entity_poly.pdbx_strand_id
1 'polypeptide(L)'
;MTSDPLFLARSRFTDTLGIVGKEGAHLLYSLSRLGKEKIDRSWVERLDCDAELAERLEAFVSRFGRMQDTIGEKLLPRWLEAQGETPGSMIDVLRRAERLGIVDDAALWVSLRQRRNQLIHEYAEDPERFAEAIATACRNVEILVATYNRLRNYATEHMGIPERSLPS
;
A
#
# COMPACT_ATOMS: atom_id res chain seq x y z
N MET A 1 -14.94 -16.86 29.97
CA MET A 1 -13.66 -16.13 29.76
C MET A 1 -13.86 -15.16 28.62
N THR A 2 -14.22 -13.92 28.93
CA THR A 2 -14.24 -12.82 27.95
C THR A 2 -12.79 -12.54 27.57
N SER A 3 -12.41 -12.81 26.33
CA SER A 3 -11.10 -12.45 25.79
C SER A 3 -10.88 -10.95 25.97
N ASP A 4 -9.74 -10.55 26.52
CA ASP A 4 -9.35 -9.15 26.67
C ASP A 4 -9.52 -8.42 25.32
N PRO A 5 -10.36 -7.35 25.24
CA PRO A 5 -10.58 -6.60 24.01
C PRO A 5 -9.28 -6.13 23.34
N LEU A 6 -8.26 -5.79 24.12
CA LEU A 6 -6.97 -5.35 23.61
C LEU A 6 -6.16 -6.50 23.01
N PHE A 7 -6.25 -7.69 23.61
CA PHE A 7 -5.65 -8.91 23.05
C PHE A 7 -6.22 -9.23 21.67
N LEU A 8 -7.55 -9.16 21.52
CA LEU A 8 -8.20 -9.42 20.23
C LEU A 8 -7.82 -8.34 19.18
N ALA A 9 -7.76 -7.07 19.57
CA ALA A 9 -7.31 -5.99 18.68
C ALA A 9 -5.87 -6.21 18.19
N ARG A 10 -4.96 -6.59 19.09
CA ARG A 10 -3.56 -6.93 18.76
C ARG A 10 -3.48 -8.12 17.80
N SER A 11 -4.25 -9.18 18.03
CA SER A 11 -4.31 -10.34 17.12
C SER A 11 -4.77 -9.93 15.72
N ARG A 12 -5.84 -9.13 15.61
CA ARG A 12 -6.32 -8.65 14.29
C ARG A 12 -5.27 -7.79 13.59
N PHE A 13 -4.56 -6.94 14.33
CA PHE A 13 -3.47 -6.14 13.80
C PHE A 13 -2.36 -7.03 13.23
N THR A 14 -1.87 -8.02 13.99
CA THR A 14 -0.80 -8.93 13.53
C THR A 14 -1.21 -9.76 12.33
N ASP A 15 -2.46 -10.24 12.28
CA ASP A 15 -2.99 -10.98 11.12
C ASP A 15 -3.02 -10.11 9.87
N THR A 16 -3.44 -8.85 10.02
CA THR A 16 -3.46 -7.87 8.92
C THR A 16 -2.05 -7.54 8.45
N LEU A 17 -1.11 -7.40 9.37
CA LEU A 17 0.29 -7.18 9.05
C LEU A 17 0.83 -8.34 8.20
N GLY A 18 0.42 -9.58 8.49
CA GLY A 18 0.77 -10.77 7.68
C GLY A 18 0.19 -10.76 6.28
N ILE A 19 -1.03 -10.25 6.12
CA ILE A 19 -1.64 -10.08 4.80
C ILE A 19 -0.87 -9.02 4.00
N VAL A 20 -0.61 -7.86 4.59
CA VAL A 20 0.10 -6.75 3.92
C VAL A 20 1.53 -7.14 3.56
N GLY A 21 2.24 -7.91 4.40
CA GLY A 21 3.57 -8.42 4.05
C GLY A 21 3.57 -9.28 2.78
N LYS A 22 2.59 -10.18 2.63
CA LYS A 22 2.41 -10.99 1.41
C LYS A 22 2.04 -10.14 0.20
N GLU A 23 1.18 -9.15 0.38
CA GLU A 23 0.83 -8.19 -0.67
C GLU A 23 2.06 -7.40 -1.14
N GLY A 24 2.89 -6.95 -0.20
CA GLY A 24 4.15 -6.26 -0.47
C GLY A 24 5.14 -7.12 -1.26
N ALA A 25 5.30 -8.40 -0.90
CA ALA A 25 6.15 -9.32 -1.66
C ALA A 25 5.68 -9.48 -3.12
N HIS A 26 4.37 -9.64 -3.35
CA HIS A 26 3.81 -9.73 -4.71
C HIS A 26 3.91 -8.40 -5.48
N LEU A 27 3.73 -7.26 -4.81
CA LEU A 27 3.90 -5.94 -5.40
C LEU A 27 5.34 -5.73 -5.86
N LEU A 28 6.32 -6.00 -5.00
CA LEU A 28 7.75 -5.89 -5.33
C LEU A 28 8.15 -6.80 -6.49
N TYR A 29 7.62 -8.02 -6.54
CA TYR A 29 7.81 -8.91 -7.69
C TYR A 29 7.29 -8.26 -8.98
N SER A 30 6.08 -7.69 -8.96
CA SER A 30 5.48 -7.03 -10.12
C SER A 30 6.27 -5.81 -10.56
N LEU A 31 6.70 -4.98 -9.59
CA LEU A 31 7.54 -3.82 -9.85
C LEU A 31 8.86 -4.23 -10.52
N SER A 32 9.51 -5.32 -10.07
CA SER A 32 10.75 -5.80 -10.68
C SER A 32 10.60 -6.25 -12.14
N ARG A 33 9.37 -6.64 -12.53
CA ARG A 33 9.03 -7.03 -13.90
C ARG A 33 8.68 -5.83 -14.78
N LEU A 34 8.16 -4.75 -14.19
CA LEU A 34 7.78 -3.52 -14.89
C LEU A 34 8.95 -2.52 -15.00
N GLY A 35 9.73 -2.36 -13.91
CA GLY A 35 10.74 -1.32 -13.71
C GLY A 35 12.05 -1.49 -14.48
N LYS A 36 12.10 -2.39 -15.46
CA LYS A 36 13.25 -2.53 -16.36
C LYS A 36 13.17 -1.62 -17.59
N GLU A 37 11.99 -1.07 -17.86
CA GLU A 37 11.71 -0.28 -19.05
C GLU A 37 11.40 1.16 -18.69
N LYS A 38 11.70 2.08 -19.62
CA LYS A 38 11.28 3.47 -19.51
C LYS A 38 9.79 3.54 -19.84
N ILE A 39 8.99 3.97 -18.87
CA ILE A 39 7.54 4.13 -19.01
C ILE A 39 7.27 5.50 -19.62
N ASP A 40 7.12 5.54 -20.94
CA ASP A 40 6.76 6.73 -21.73
C ASP A 40 5.64 6.40 -22.73
N ARG A 41 5.27 7.37 -23.58
CA ARG A 41 4.19 7.21 -24.56
C ARG A 41 4.33 5.96 -25.42
N SER A 42 5.53 5.70 -25.96
CA SER A 42 5.77 4.56 -26.84
C SER A 42 5.65 3.23 -26.09
N TRP A 43 5.98 3.22 -24.79
CA TRP A 43 5.72 2.07 -23.94
C TRP A 43 4.22 1.81 -23.76
N VAL A 44 3.41 2.87 -23.60
CA VAL A 44 1.95 2.76 -23.48
C VAL A 44 1.30 2.29 -24.78
N GLU A 45 1.71 2.83 -25.93
CA GLU A 45 1.19 2.43 -27.25
C GLU A 45 1.45 0.94 -27.58
N ARG A 46 2.49 0.33 -26.98
CA ARG A 46 2.75 -1.11 -27.11
C ARG A 46 1.73 -1.97 -26.38
N LEU A 47 1.01 -1.45 -25.38
CA LEU A 47 0.04 -2.23 -24.61
C LEU A 47 -1.07 -2.81 -25.49
N ASP A 48 -1.43 -2.14 -26.59
CA ASP A 48 -2.44 -2.61 -27.55
C ASP A 48 -2.01 -3.86 -28.33
N CYS A 49 -0.71 -4.07 -28.50
CA CYS A 49 -0.16 -5.17 -29.32
C CYS A 49 0.72 -6.16 -28.53
N ASP A 50 0.97 -5.89 -27.25
CA ASP A 50 1.78 -6.70 -26.34
C ASP A 50 0.93 -7.12 -25.13
N ALA A 51 0.18 -8.20 -25.29
CA ALA A 51 -0.72 -8.72 -24.25
C ALA A 51 0.04 -9.08 -22.96
N GLU A 52 1.27 -9.57 -23.06
CA GLU A 52 2.08 -9.90 -21.89
C GLU A 52 2.46 -8.63 -21.10
N LEU A 53 2.78 -7.54 -21.80
CA LEU A 53 3.03 -6.24 -21.16
C LEU A 53 1.77 -5.69 -20.47
N ALA A 54 0.62 -5.77 -21.13
CA ALA A 54 -0.66 -5.36 -20.57
C ALA A 54 -1.01 -6.14 -19.28
N GLU A 55 -0.85 -7.47 -19.29
CA GLU A 55 -1.07 -8.31 -18.10
C GLU A 55 -0.10 -7.96 -16.96
N ARG A 56 1.17 -7.69 -17.26
CA ARG A 56 2.17 -7.28 -16.26
C ARG A 56 1.79 -5.96 -15.60
N LEU A 57 1.32 -4.98 -16.39
CA LEU A 57 0.85 -3.69 -15.90
C LEU A 57 -0.40 -3.85 -15.03
N GLU A 58 -1.40 -4.59 -15.50
CA GLU A 58 -2.64 -4.83 -14.74
C GLU A 58 -2.34 -5.49 -13.40
N ALA A 59 -1.48 -6.52 -13.40
CA ALA A 59 -1.04 -7.18 -12.18
C ALA A 59 -0.36 -6.20 -11.22
N PHE A 60 0.51 -5.32 -11.71
CA PHE A 60 1.16 -4.28 -10.91
C PHE A 60 0.13 -3.30 -10.31
N VAL A 61 -0.74 -2.70 -11.13
CA VAL A 61 -1.74 -1.71 -10.68
C VAL A 61 -2.69 -2.32 -9.65
N SER A 62 -3.15 -3.55 -9.90
CA SER A 62 -4.02 -4.30 -8.99
C SER A 62 -3.34 -4.56 -7.63
N ARG A 63 -2.07 -4.99 -7.65
CA ARG A 63 -1.30 -5.28 -6.42
C ARG A 63 -0.95 -4.02 -5.66
N PHE A 64 -0.60 -2.94 -6.35
CA PHE A 64 -0.34 -1.63 -5.73
C PHE A 64 -1.58 -1.11 -5.03
N GLY A 65 -2.72 -1.10 -5.74
CA GLY A 65 -4.00 -0.66 -5.18
C GLY A 65 -4.42 -1.49 -3.98
N ARG A 66 -4.30 -2.82 -4.07
CA ARG A 66 -4.61 -3.73 -2.97
C ARG A 66 -3.79 -3.45 -1.73
N MET A 67 -2.46 -3.36 -1.85
CA MET A 67 -1.60 -3.07 -0.69
C MET A 67 -1.91 -1.71 -0.08
N GLN A 68 -2.10 -0.67 -0.90
CA GLN A 68 -2.46 0.66 -0.42
C GLN A 68 -3.80 0.67 0.32
N ASP A 69 -4.83 0.06 -0.25
CA ASP A 69 -6.16 0.03 0.36
C ASP A 69 -6.15 -0.83 1.64
N THR A 70 -5.47 -1.98 1.64
CA THR A 70 -5.34 -2.80 2.86
C THR A 70 -4.60 -2.05 3.97
N ILE A 71 -3.54 -1.29 3.65
CA ILE A 71 -2.84 -0.47 4.66
C ILE A 71 -3.77 0.62 5.20
N GLY A 72 -4.36 1.43 4.31
CA GLY A 72 -5.14 2.60 4.69
C GLY A 72 -6.47 2.28 5.37
N GLU A 73 -7.19 1.27 4.88
CA GLU A 73 -8.54 0.95 5.32
C GLU A 73 -8.58 -0.09 6.44
N LYS A 74 -7.49 -0.86 6.64
CA LYS A 74 -7.47 -1.95 7.63
C LYS A 74 -6.28 -1.90 8.57
N LEU A 75 -5.05 -1.87 8.04
CA LEU A 75 -3.86 -2.01 8.89
C LEU A 75 -3.70 -0.83 9.85
N LEU A 76 -3.78 0.41 9.35
CA LEU A 76 -3.64 1.61 10.17
C LEU A 76 -4.77 1.73 11.23
N PRO A 77 -6.07 1.54 10.88
CA PRO A 77 -7.12 1.51 11.91
C PRO A 77 -6.89 0.43 12.97
N ARG A 78 -6.52 -0.79 12.58
CA ARG A 78 -6.27 -1.90 13.52
C ARG A 78 -5.05 -1.66 14.40
N TRP A 79 -4.03 -0.97 13.88
CA TRP A 79 -2.87 -0.55 14.66
C TRP A 79 -3.26 0.45 15.77
N LEU A 80 -4.16 1.38 15.47
CA LEU A 80 -4.71 2.30 16.48
C LEU A 80 -5.57 1.55 17.51
N GLU A 81 -6.48 0.66 17.07
CA GLU A 81 -7.27 -0.20 17.97
C GLU A 81 -6.41 -1.04 18.91
N ALA A 82 -5.30 -1.60 18.40
CA ALA A 82 -4.37 -2.43 19.17
C ALA A 82 -3.61 -1.65 20.26
N GLN A 83 -3.69 -0.32 20.23
CA GLN A 83 -3.19 0.62 21.23
C GLN A 83 -4.30 1.20 22.11
N GLY A 84 -5.56 0.79 21.90
CA GLY A 84 -6.72 1.29 22.64
C GLY A 84 -7.31 2.60 22.08
N GLU A 85 -6.87 3.06 20.91
CA GLU A 85 -7.47 4.20 20.22
C GLU A 85 -8.71 3.79 19.40
N THR A 86 -9.65 4.70 19.20
CA THR A 86 -10.80 4.51 18.30
C THR A 86 -10.53 5.22 16.97
N PRO A 87 -10.37 4.48 15.85
CA PRO A 87 -10.10 5.08 14.55
C PRO A 87 -11.25 5.99 14.06
N GLY A 88 -10.90 7.14 13.49
CA GLY A 88 -11.83 8.04 12.82
C GLY A 88 -11.97 7.73 11.33
N SER A 89 -12.16 8.78 10.51
CA SER A 89 -12.15 8.62 9.05
C SER A 89 -10.75 8.23 8.55
N MET A 90 -10.65 7.74 7.31
CA MET A 90 -9.36 7.37 6.71
C MET A 90 -8.34 8.53 6.75
N ILE A 91 -8.78 9.76 6.50
CA ILE A 91 -7.87 10.92 6.55
C ILE A 91 -7.41 11.22 7.99
N ASP A 92 -8.26 11.01 8.99
CA ASP A 92 -7.89 11.19 10.40
C ASP A 92 -6.87 10.13 10.83
N VAL A 93 -7.07 8.89 10.40
CA VAL A 93 -6.13 7.78 10.62
C VAL A 93 -4.78 8.07 9.98
N LEU A 94 -4.76 8.54 8.72
CA LEU A 94 -3.52 8.91 8.03
C LEU A 94 -2.79 10.07 8.73
N ARG A 95 -3.51 11.12 9.14
CA ARG A 95 -2.92 12.24 9.91
C ARG A 95 -2.39 11.78 11.27
N ARG A 96 -3.07 10.84 11.93
CA ARG A 96 -2.59 10.24 13.18
C ARG A 96 -1.30 9.46 12.95
N ALA A 97 -1.25 8.65 11.88
CA ALA A 97 -0.08 7.90 11.47
C ALA A 97 1.10 8.83 11.10
N GLU A 98 0.82 9.93 10.41
CA GLU A 98 1.80 10.96 10.06
C GLU A 98 2.41 11.63 11.28
N ARG A 99 1.58 12.06 12.24
CA ARG A 99 2.04 12.61 13.53
C ARG A 99 2.89 11.64 14.35
N LEU A 100 2.71 10.34 14.15
CA LEU A 100 3.47 9.28 14.82
C LEU A 100 4.66 8.78 13.97
N GLY A 101 4.93 9.40 12.82
CA GLY A 101 6.05 9.06 11.94
C GLY A 101 5.89 7.74 11.19
N ILE A 102 4.68 7.17 11.13
CA ILE A 102 4.40 5.92 10.41
C ILE A 102 4.18 6.18 8.90
N VAL A 103 3.52 7.29 8.56
CA VAL A 103 3.30 7.76 7.20
C VAL A 103 4.05 9.08 7.05
N ASP A 104 4.73 9.32 5.92
CA ASP A 104 5.50 10.56 5.76
C ASP A 104 4.60 11.74 5.33
N ASP A 105 3.61 11.48 4.48
CA ASP A 105 2.67 12.49 3.97
C ASP A 105 1.27 11.89 3.76
N ALA A 106 0.31 12.32 4.58
CA ALA A 106 -1.08 11.86 4.52
C ALA A 106 -1.82 12.37 3.26
N ALA A 107 -1.50 13.58 2.79
CA ALA A 107 -2.12 14.16 1.59
C ALA A 107 -1.63 13.47 0.33
N LEU A 108 -0.33 13.17 0.25
CA LEU A 108 0.26 12.37 -0.83
C LEU A 108 -0.41 11.00 -0.93
N TRP A 109 -0.61 10.30 0.20
CA TRP A 109 -1.29 9.01 0.23
C TRP A 109 -2.68 9.06 -0.43
N VAL A 110 -3.50 10.06 -0.07
CA VAL A 110 -4.84 10.24 -0.65
C VAL A 110 -4.75 10.59 -2.14
N SER A 111 -3.82 11.46 -2.53
CA SER A 111 -3.64 11.83 -3.93
C SER A 111 -3.25 10.64 -4.81
N LEU A 112 -2.38 9.75 -4.32
CA LEU A 112 -1.99 8.53 -5.03
C LEU A 112 -3.18 7.59 -5.22
N ARG A 113 -4.04 7.45 -4.20
CA ARG A 113 -5.25 6.63 -4.30
C ARG A 113 -6.23 7.19 -5.34
N GLN A 114 -6.39 8.52 -5.41
CA GLN A 114 -7.24 9.16 -6.41
C GLN A 114 -6.71 8.98 -7.84
N ARG A 115 -5.41 9.22 -8.05
CA ARG A 115 -4.76 9.03 -9.36
C ARG A 115 -4.87 7.59 -9.85
N ARG A 116 -4.64 6.62 -8.96
CA ARG A 116 -4.82 5.20 -9.27
C ARG A 116 -6.22 4.88 -9.79
N ASN A 117 -7.26 5.45 -9.18
CA ASN A 117 -8.64 5.23 -9.60
C ASN A 117 -8.96 5.85 -10.98
N GLN A 118 -8.11 6.75 -11.49
CA GLN A 118 -8.27 7.41 -12.78
C GLN A 118 -7.45 6.77 -13.91
N LEU A 119 -6.51 5.86 -13.58
CA LEU A 119 -5.59 5.22 -14.54
C LEU A 119 -6.31 4.64 -15.77
N ILE A 120 -7.42 3.91 -15.59
CA ILE A 120 -8.13 3.28 -16.69
C ILE A 120 -8.71 4.31 -17.67
N HIS A 121 -9.17 5.46 -17.17
CA HIS A 121 -9.69 6.53 -18.02
C HIS A 121 -8.57 7.26 -18.77
N GLU A 122 -7.44 7.50 -18.10
CA GLU A 122 -6.29 8.17 -18.69
C GLU A 122 -5.69 7.39 -19.87
N TYR A 123 -5.68 6.05 -19.82
CA TYR A 123 -5.20 5.23 -20.94
C TYR A 123 -5.91 5.54 -22.27
N ALA A 124 -7.24 5.70 -22.22
CA ALA A 124 -8.05 5.92 -23.41
C ALA A 124 -7.97 7.36 -23.95
N GLU A 125 -7.65 8.33 -23.10
CA GLU A 125 -7.67 9.76 -23.44
C GLU A 125 -6.29 10.33 -23.76
N ASP A 126 -5.25 9.95 -23.01
CA ASP A 126 -3.93 10.56 -23.08
C ASP A 126 -2.82 9.56 -22.63
N PRO A 127 -2.14 8.90 -23.58
CA PRO A 127 -1.06 7.96 -23.30
C PRO A 127 0.13 8.56 -22.52
N GLU A 128 0.40 9.85 -22.67
CA GLU A 128 1.51 10.51 -21.96
C GLU A 128 1.18 10.69 -20.47
N ARG A 129 -0.04 11.16 -20.17
CA ARG A 129 -0.52 11.23 -18.79
C ARG A 129 -0.60 9.86 -18.13
N PHE A 130 -1.08 8.85 -18.87
CA PHE A 130 -1.14 7.49 -18.37
C PHE A 130 0.26 6.94 -18.01
N ALA A 131 1.26 7.18 -18.88
CA ALA A 131 2.64 6.83 -18.60
C ALA A 131 3.17 7.51 -17.33
N GLU A 132 2.90 8.81 -17.17
CA GLU A 132 3.30 9.58 -15.98
C GLU A 132 2.64 9.03 -14.70
N ALA A 133 1.36 8.67 -14.77
CA ALA A 133 0.63 8.11 -13.64
C ALA A 133 1.17 6.74 -13.22
N ILE A 134 1.49 5.85 -14.16
CA ILE A 134 2.14 4.56 -13.88
C ILE A 134 3.53 4.77 -13.28
N ALA A 135 4.34 5.65 -13.89
CA ALA A 135 5.67 5.96 -13.38
C ALA A 135 5.62 6.53 -11.96
N THR A 136 4.62 7.36 -11.67
CA THR A 136 4.34 7.87 -10.33
C THR A 136 3.99 6.74 -9.37
N ALA A 137 3.07 5.83 -9.73
CA ALA A 137 2.76 4.66 -8.90
C ALA A 137 4.02 3.82 -8.61
N CYS A 138 4.88 3.59 -9.61
CA CYS A 138 6.13 2.85 -9.45
C CYS A 138 7.08 3.50 -8.44
N ARG A 139 7.31 4.82 -8.56
CA ARG A 139 8.17 5.57 -7.62
C ARG A 139 7.63 5.58 -6.19
N ASN A 140 6.31 5.45 -6.03
CA ASN A 140 5.66 5.51 -4.72
C ASN A 140 5.41 4.12 -4.08
N VAL A 141 5.87 3.02 -4.70
CA VAL A 141 5.85 1.69 -4.06
C VAL A 141 6.62 1.71 -2.74
N GLU A 142 7.75 2.42 -2.71
CA GLU A 142 8.59 2.53 -1.51
C GLU A 142 7.82 3.13 -0.33
N ILE A 143 6.87 4.05 -0.55
CA ILE A 143 6.05 4.63 0.53
C ILE A 143 5.20 3.57 1.22
N LEU A 144 4.60 2.64 0.46
CA LEU A 144 3.79 1.56 1.02
C LEU A 144 4.65 0.58 1.83
N VAL A 145 5.82 0.22 1.29
CA VAL A 145 6.77 -0.69 1.93
C VAL A 145 7.38 -0.06 3.18
N ALA A 146 7.75 1.23 3.13
CA ALA A 146 8.28 1.96 4.28
C ALA A 146 7.23 2.07 5.38
N THR A 147 5.98 2.40 5.04
CA THR A 147 4.86 2.45 6.00
C THR A 147 4.65 1.10 6.68
N TYR A 148 4.67 0.01 5.91
CA TYR A 148 4.60 -1.36 6.44
C TYR A 148 5.75 -1.66 7.41
N ASN A 149 6.99 -1.38 7.01
CA ASN A 149 8.18 -1.64 7.82
C ASN A 149 8.16 -0.82 9.12
N ARG A 150 7.73 0.45 9.07
CA ARG A 150 7.59 1.29 10.25
C ARG A 150 6.54 0.75 11.22
N LEU A 151 5.40 0.26 10.73
CA LEU A 151 4.39 -0.40 11.58
C LEU A 151 4.91 -1.70 12.20
N ARG A 152 5.64 -2.50 11.42
CA ARG A 152 6.25 -3.74 11.89
C ARG A 152 7.26 -3.46 13.02
N ASN A 153 8.11 -2.46 12.85
CA ASN A 153 9.08 -2.06 13.88
C ASN A 153 8.39 -1.42 15.09
N TYR A 154 7.37 -0.59 14.88
CA TYR A 154 6.59 -0.01 15.97
C TYR A 154 5.92 -1.09 16.84
N ALA A 155 5.46 -2.19 16.22
CA ALA A 155 4.87 -3.31 16.93
C ALA A 155 5.84 -3.98 17.91
N THR A 156 7.11 -4.11 17.55
CA THR A 156 8.12 -4.67 18.45
C THR A 156 8.58 -3.66 19.50
N GLU A 157 8.91 -2.45 19.07
CA GLU A 157 9.56 -1.43 19.91
C GLU A 157 8.60 -0.80 20.93
N HIS A 158 7.33 -0.60 20.56
CA HIS A 158 6.38 0.17 21.35
C HIS A 158 5.17 -0.62 21.84
N MET A 159 4.78 -1.70 21.15
CA MET A 159 3.63 -2.52 21.55
C MET A 159 4.03 -3.80 22.30
N GLY A 160 5.33 -4.13 22.33
CA GLY A 160 5.85 -5.33 22.97
C GLY A 160 5.43 -6.63 22.27
N ILE A 161 5.05 -6.56 20.99
CA ILE A 161 4.72 -7.75 20.19
C ILE A 161 6.05 -8.40 19.79
N PRO A 162 6.30 -9.68 20.14
CA PRO A 162 7.58 -10.30 19.85
C PRO A 162 7.75 -10.54 18.34
N GLU A 163 8.98 -10.36 17.83
CA GLU A 163 9.33 -10.53 16.41
C GLU A 163 8.82 -11.85 15.80
N ARG A 164 8.88 -12.96 16.56
CA ARG A 164 8.38 -14.29 16.14
C ARG A 164 6.88 -14.33 15.82
N SER A 165 6.12 -13.36 16.30
CA SER A 165 4.68 -13.21 16.08
C SER A 165 4.38 -12.24 14.94
N LEU A 166 5.41 -11.60 14.38
CA LEU A 166 5.29 -10.76 13.20
C LEU A 166 5.60 -11.57 11.94
N PRO A 167 5.03 -11.18 10.79
CA PRO A 167 5.36 -11.79 9.52
C PRO A 167 6.83 -11.53 9.15
N SER A 168 7.45 -12.53 8.52
CA SER A 168 8.77 -12.45 7.89
C SER A 168 8.74 -11.57 6.65
#